data_AF-A0A939YDB8-F1
#
_entry.id   AF-A0A939YDB8-F1
#
_cell.length_a   1.000
_cell.length_b   1.000
_cell.length_c   1.000
_cell.angle_alpha   90.00
_cell.angle_beta   90.00
_cell.angle_gamma   90.00
#
_symmetry.space_group_name_H-M   'P 1'
#
loop_
_entity.id
_entity.type
_entity.pdbx_description
1 polymer ?
#
loop_
_entity_poly.entity_id
_entity_poly.type
_entity_poly.pdbx_seq_one_letter_code
_entity_poly.pdbx_strand_id
1 'polypeptide(L)'
;RVKAAFPSCQLIAGNIATAEGAAALIDAGADCVKVGIGPGSICTTRVVAGIGVPQITAIYDAASECEKHGIPVIADGGIKYSGDLVKALAAGGDVVMVGSLVAGCAEAPGELEIFQGRQFKSYRGMGSIAAMQKGSKDRYFQTGSKKLVPEGVEGRVPFKGALSETVFQLMGGLRSGMGYCGAHTLPELKTKSRFVRITGAGLKESHPHDVFITKEAPNYSFDPNN
;
A
#
# COMPACT_ATOMS: atom_id res chain seq x y z
N ARG A 1 17.27 19.83 -6.82
CA ARG A 1 16.85 21.16 -6.27
C ARG A 1 16.64 21.09 -4.75
N VAL A 2 15.73 20.24 -4.25
CA VAL A 2 15.46 20.12 -2.80
C VAL A 2 16.71 19.77 -1.99
N LYS A 3 17.43 18.69 -2.32
CA LYS A 3 18.67 18.29 -1.62
C LYS A 3 19.80 19.33 -1.71
N ALA A 4 19.83 20.15 -2.77
CA ALA A 4 20.81 21.23 -2.86
C ALA A 4 20.48 22.37 -1.88
N ALA A 5 19.20 22.70 -1.69
CA ALA A 5 18.76 23.72 -0.75
C ALA A 5 18.74 23.23 0.71
N PHE A 6 18.46 21.94 0.93
CA PHE A 6 18.34 21.32 2.25
C PHE A 6 19.12 20.00 2.32
N PRO A 7 20.47 20.03 2.37
CA PRO A 7 21.31 18.83 2.23
C PRO A 7 21.08 17.78 3.32
N SER A 8 20.80 18.21 4.54
CA SER A 8 20.58 17.33 5.71
C SER A 8 19.14 16.81 5.81
N CYS A 9 18.20 17.33 5.03
CA CYS A 9 16.81 16.89 5.06
C CYS A 9 16.69 15.49 4.46
N GLN A 10 15.99 14.60 5.18
CA GLN A 10 15.63 13.27 4.70
C GLN A 10 14.52 13.39 3.66
N LEU A 11 14.76 12.87 2.46
CA LEU A 11 13.86 12.99 1.32
C LEU A 11 13.37 11.62 0.84
N ILE A 12 12.09 11.36 1.07
CA ILE A 12 11.36 10.24 0.45
C ILE A 12 10.85 10.71 -0.91
N ALA A 13 11.20 10.01 -1.99
CA ALA A 13 10.75 10.32 -3.34
C ALA A 13 10.01 9.13 -3.97
N GLY A 14 8.97 9.43 -4.76
CA GLY A 14 8.16 8.43 -5.44
C GLY A 14 6.90 9.02 -6.08
N ASN A 15 6.02 8.20 -6.68
CA ASN A 15 6.14 6.74 -6.75
C ASN A 15 6.85 6.29 -8.03
N ILE A 16 7.60 5.19 -7.93
CA ILE A 16 8.14 4.47 -9.08
C ILE A 16 7.66 3.02 -9.06
N ALA A 17 7.93 2.27 -10.12
CA ALA A 17 7.60 0.85 -10.20
C ALA A 17 8.63 0.01 -10.99
N THR A 18 9.83 0.56 -11.22
CA THR A 18 10.92 -0.10 -11.97
C THR A 18 12.27 0.21 -11.33
N ALA A 19 13.28 -0.61 -11.64
CA ALA A 19 14.66 -0.40 -11.21
C ALA A 19 15.24 0.94 -11.72
N GLU A 20 14.98 1.30 -12.97
CA GLU A 20 15.47 2.54 -13.58
C GLU A 20 14.87 3.78 -12.91
N GLY A 21 13.58 3.71 -12.54
CA GLY A 21 12.93 4.76 -11.77
C GLY A 21 13.54 4.92 -10.37
N ALA A 22 13.92 3.81 -9.74
CA ALA A 22 14.64 3.85 -8.47
C ALA A 22 16.03 4.48 -8.62
N ALA A 23 16.84 4.04 -9.59
CA ALA A 23 18.15 4.61 -9.88
C ALA A 23 18.08 6.12 -10.14
N ALA A 24 17.14 6.58 -10.96
CA ALA A 24 16.98 8.00 -11.25
C ALA A 24 16.63 8.85 -10.01
N LEU A 25 15.86 8.31 -9.06
CA LEU A 25 15.57 9.01 -7.80
C LEU A 25 16.78 9.02 -6.86
N ILE A 26 17.55 7.94 -6.82
CA ILE A 26 18.79 7.86 -6.05
C ILE A 26 19.82 8.86 -6.58
N ASP A 27 20.04 8.91 -7.89
CA ASP A 27 20.93 9.88 -8.55
C ASP A 27 20.51 11.33 -8.27
N ALA A 28 19.20 11.57 -8.11
CA ALA A 28 18.66 12.87 -7.74
C ALA A 28 18.81 13.21 -6.23
N GLY A 29 19.33 12.27 -5.42
CA GLY A 29 19.64 12.42 -4.00
C GLY A 29 18.51 12.00 -3.05
N ALA A 30 17.58 11.14 -3.47
CA ALA A 30 16.57 10.59 -2.56
C ALA A 30 17.22 9.70 -1.49
N ASP A 31 16.84 9.92 -0.22
CA ASP A 31 17.30 9.10 0.91
C ASP A 31 16.41 7.85 1.11
N CYS A 32 15.29 7.78 0.40
CA CYS A 32 14.34 6.66 0.44
C CYS A 32 13.44 6.68 -0.80
N VAL A 33 13.17 5.51 -1.37
CA VAL A 33 12.32 5.37 -2.56
C VAL A 33 10.96 4.77 -2.20
N LYS A 34 9.88 5.39 -2.67
CA LYS A 34 8.51 4.90 -2.50
C LYS A 34 8.00 4.23 -3.77
N VAL A 35 7.54 2.98 -3.63
CA VAL A 35 7.25 2.08 -4.75
C VAL A 35 5.77 1.75 -4.83
N GLY A 36 5.19 1.98 -6.00
CA GLY A 36 3.86 1.48 -6.35
C GLY A 36 3.12 2.40 -7.32
N ILE A 37 2.83 1.88 -8.53
CA ILE A 37 2.03 2.56 -9.55
C ILE A 37 0.75 1.77 -9.80
N GLY A 38 -0.37 2.37 -9.38
CA GLY A 38 -1.70 1.81 -9.51
C GLY A 38 -2.15 0.66 -8.58
N PRO A 39 -1.44 0.25 -7.50
CA PRO A 39 -1.91 -0.86 -6.66
C PRO A 39 -2.95 -0.46 -5.60
N GLY A 40 -3.18 0.84 -5.38
CA GLY A 40 -4.04 1.34 -4.30
C GLY A 40 -5.50 0.95 -4.49
N SER A 41 -6.21 0.63 -3.39
CA SER A 41 -7.62 0.19 -3.40
C SER A 41 -8.62 1.19 -3.99
N ILE A 42 -8.24 2.48 -4.02
CA ILE A 42 -9.03 3.62 -4.51
C ILE A 42 -8.45 4.19 -5.81
N CYS A 43 -7.43 3.56 -6.38
CA CYS A 43 -6.72 4.04 -7.55
C CYS A 43 -7.26 3.38 -8.82
N THR A 44 -7.47 4.18 -9.85
CA THR A 44 -7.91 3.69 -11.17
C THR A 44 -6.87 3.91 -12.26
N THR A 45 -5.64 4.34 -11.93
CA THR A 45 -4.53 4.58 -12.87
C THR A 45 -4.34 3.43 -13.86
N ARG A 46 -4.36 2.16 -13.41
CA ARG A 46 -4.20 1.01 -14.32
C ARG A 46 -5.33 0.88 -15.33
N VAL A 47 -6.54 1.23 -14.93
CA VAL A 47 -7.75 1.12 -15.77
C VAL A 47 -7.85 2.31 -16.72
N VAL A 48 -7.65 3.52 -16.19
CA VAL A 48 -7.86 4.78 -16.92
C VAL A 48 -6.68 5.12 -17.83
N ALA A 49 -5.44 4.93 -17.36
CA ALA A 49 -4.24 5.25 -18.11
C ALA A 49 -3.56 4.03 -18.74
N GLY A 50 -3.93 2.80 -18.35
CA GLY A 50 -3.29 1.58 -18.86
C GLY A 50 -1.88 1.33 -18.31
N ILE A 51 -1.47 2.04 -17.24
CA ILE A 51 -0.09 2.02 -16.73
C ILE A 51 -0.04 1.43 -15.31
N GLY A 52 0.92 0.53 -15.08
CA GLY A 52 1.26 0.02 -13.77
C GLY A 52 2.05 -1.29 -13.82
N VAL A 53 2.62 -1.68 -12.68
CA VAL A 53 3.36 -2.96 -12.52
C VAL A 53 2.80 -3.70 -11.30
N PRO A 54 2.55 -5.01 -11.36
CA PRO A 54 2.15 -5.80 -10.19
C PRO A 54 3.08 -5.57 -8.99
N GLN A 55 2.49 -5.31 -7.82
CA GLN A 55 3.21 -4.65 -6.72
C GLN A 55 4.38 -5.46 -6.15
N ILE A 56 4.27 -6.79 -6.08
CA ILE A 56 5.39 -7.64 -5.61
C ILE A 56 6.59 -7.51 -6.56
N THR A 57 6.37 -7.55 -7.87
CA THR A 57 7.44 -7.34 -8.88
C THR A 57 8.00 -5.93 -8.79
N ALA A 58 7.14 -4.91 -8.70
CA ALA A 58 7.58 -3.52 -8.57
C ALA A 58 8.49 -3.30 -7.34
N ILE A 59 8.11 -3.88 -6.19
CA ILE A 59 8.92 -3.83 -4.96
C ILE A 59 10.26 -4.54 -5.19
N TYR A 60 10.24 -5.76 -5.71
CA TYR A 60 11.44 -6.56 -5.92
C TYR A 60 12.43 -5.90 -6.87
N ASP A 61 11.96 -5.38 -8.01
CA ASP A 61 12.81 -4.73 -9.01
C ASP A 61 13.42 -3.44 -8.46
N ALA A 62 12.63 -2.61 -7.78
CA ALA A 62 13.13 -1.38 -7.17
C ALA A 62 14.09 -1.65 -6.00
N ALA A 63 13.76 -2.60 -5.12
CA ALA A 63 14.59 -2.97 -3.98
C ALA A 63 15.94 -3.54 -4.42
N SER A 64 15.98 -4.34 -5.48
CA SER A 64 17.22 -4.87 -6.05
C SER A 64 18.16 -3.77 -6.53
N GLU A 65 17.64 -2.65 -7.03
CA GLU A 65 18.46 -1.49 -7.37
C GLU A 65 18.85 -0.69 -6.12
N CYS A 66 17.89 -0.37 -5.26
CA CYS A 66 18.12 0.41 -4.05
C CYS A 66 19.15 -0.22 -3.10
N GLU A 67 19.19 -1.55 -3.01
CA GLU A 67 20.14 -2.30 -2.17
C GLU A 67 21.60 -2.02 -2.54
N LYS A 68 21.90 -1.84 -3.85
CA LYS A 68 23.26 -1.53 -4.33
C LYS A 68 23.81 -0.22 -3.76
N HIS A 69 22.92 0.68 -3.34
CA HIS A 69 23.23 2.01 -2.83
C HIS A 69 22.90 2.15 -1.33
N GLY A 70 22.41 1.09 -0.68
CA GLY A 70 21.98 1.15 0.73
C GLY A 70 20.77 2.04 0.97
N ILE A 71 19.90 2.22 -0.04
CA ILE A 71 18.72 3.08 0.06
C ILE A 71 17.48 2.25 0.46
N PRO A 72 16.69 2.66 1.47
CA PRO A 72 15.50 1.93 1.87
C PRO A 72 14.30 2.14 0.93
N VAL A 73 13.43 1.13 0.87
CA VAL A 73 12.22 1.09 0.04
C VAL A 73 10.94 1.08 0.87
N ILE A 74 9.99 1.95 0.51
CA ILE A 74 8.61 1.93 1.02
C ILE A 74 7.70 1.23 0.00
N ALA A 75 7.09 0.11 0.39
CA ALA A 75 6.04 -0.53 -0.39
C ALA A 75 4.68 0.18 -0.18
N ASP A 76 4.19 0.90 -1.20
CA ASP A 76 3.01 1.77 -1.09
C ASP A 76 1.82 1.25 -1.91
N GLY A 77 0.79 0.82 -1.18
CA GLY A 77 -0.51 0.42 -1.74
C GLY A 77 -0.67 -1.08 -2.06
N GLY A 78 -1.92 -1.50 -2.20
CA GLY A 78 -2.30 -2.89 -2.53
C GLY A 78 -2.36 -3.86 -1.35
N ILE A 79 -1.99 -3.42 -0.15
CA ILE A 79 -2.02 -4.24 1.07
C ILE A 79 -3.46 -4.36 1.59
N LYS A 80 -3.98 -5.60 1.65
CA LYS A 80 -5.36 -5.89 2.10
C LYS A 80 -5.39 -6.64 3.43
N TYR A 81 -4.41 -7.52 3.65
CA TYR A 81 -4.31 -8.33 4.86
C TYR A 81 -2.93 -8.23 5.49
N SER A 82 -2.80 -8.64 6.76
CA SER A 82 -1.52 -8.69 7.46
C SER A 82 -0.46 -9.55 6.74
N GLY A 83 -0.89 -10.63 6.10
CA GLY A 83 -0.02 -11.47 5.27
C GLY A 83 0.58 -10.72 4.06
N ASP A 84 -0.09 -9.69 3.53
CA ASP A 84 0.46 -8.89 2.43
C ASP A 84 1.60 -7.99 2.91
N LEU A 85 1.61 -7.56 4.18
CA LEU A 85 2.76 -6.87 4.78
C LEU A 85 3.98 -7.79 4.77
N VAL A 86 3.80 -9.04 5.21
CA VAL A 86 4.88 -10.04 5.23
C VAL A 86 5.46 -10.21 3.83
N LYS A 87 4.59 -10.39 2.82
CA LYS A 87 5.02 -10.56 1.42
C LYS A 87 5.73 -9.31 0.88
N ALA A 88 5.22 -8.12 1.15
CA ALA A 88 5.84 -6.86 0.69
C ALA A 88 7.22 -6.64 1.29
N LEU A 89 7.38 -6.93 2.59
CA LEU A 89 8.67 -6.83 3.28
C LEU A 89 9.63 -7.91 2.79
N ALA A 90 9.18 -9.16 2.69
CA ALA A 90 9.96 -10.27 2.14
C ALA A 90 10.40 -10.05 0.68
N ALA A 91 9.62 -9.32 -0.12
CA ALA A 91 9.97 -8.96 -1.50
C ALA A 91 11.04 -7.85 -1.61
N GLY A 92 11.46 -7.24 -0.49
CA GLY A 92 12.54 -6.24 -0.46
C GLY A 92 12.16 -4.90 0.17
N GLY A 93 10.88 -4.65 0.47
CA GLY A 93 10.46 -3.42 1.15
C GLY A 93 10.98 -3.33 2.59
N ASP A 94 11.47 -2.18 3.01
CA ASP A 94 11.89 -1.90 4.40
C ASP A 94 10.69 -1.60 5.30
N VAL A 95 9.72 -0.89 4.74
CA VAL A 95 8.48 -0.51 5.40
C VAL A 95 7.33 -0.55 4.39
N VAL A 96 6.09 -0.57 4.91
CA VAL A 96 4.88 -0.50 4.12
C VAL A 96 4.15 0.83 4.38
N MET A 97 3.55 1.41 3.34
CA MET A 97 2.60 2.51 3.47
C MET A 97 1.19 1.97 3.22
N VAL A 98 0.28 2.25 4.17
CA VAL A 98 -1.09 1.73 4.14
C VAL A 98 -2.10 2.88 4.15
N GLY A 99 -3.19 2.71 3.39
CA GLY A 99 -4.31 3.65 3.33
C GLY A 99 -5.60 3.03 3.86
N SER A 100 -6.25 2.18 3.06
CA SER A 100 -7.56 1.58 3.39
C SER A 100 -7.57 0.79 4.70
N LEU A 101 -6.44 0.23 5.12
CA LEU A 101 -6.35 -0.49 6.39
C LEU A 101 -6.62 0.40 7.59
N VAL A 102 -6.25 1.68 7.54
CA VAL A 102 -6.34 2.64 8.64
C VAL A 102 -7.37 3.75 8.42
N ALA A 103 -7.93 3.87 7.21
CA ALA A 103 -8.89 4.93 6.87
C ALA A 103 -10.19 4.90 7.70
N GLY A 104 -10.57 3.72 8.20
CA GLY A 104 -11.76 3.55 9.07
C GLY A 104 -11.49 3.77 10.56
N CYS A 105 -10.24 4.01 10.96
CA CYS A 105 -9.89 4.20 12.38
C CYS A 105 -10.40 5.55 12.91
N ALA A 106 -10.60 5.62 14.22
CA ALA A 106 -11.08 6.81 14.91
C ALA A 106 -10.20 8.04 14.63
N GLU A 107 -8.88 7.84 14.60
CA GLU A 107 -7.85 8.86 14.40
C GLU A 107 -7.72 9.35 12.96
N ALA A 108 -8.26 8.60 11.99
CA ALA A 108 -8.25 9.04 10.60
C ALA A 108 -9.13 10.30 10.43
N PRO A 109 -8.81 11.22 9.52
CA PRO A 109 -9.70 12.34 9.22
C PRO A 109 -11.01 11.87 8.59
N GLY A 110 -12.04 12.74 8.62
CA GLY A 110 -13.34 12.49 8.01
C GLY A 110 -14.43 12.08 8.99
N GLU A 111 -15.67 12.41 8.63
CA GLU A 111 -16.86 12.19 9.45
C GLU A 111 -17.25 10.70 9.50
N LEU A 112 -17.86 10.32 10.63
CA LEU A 112 -18.52 9.03 10.77
C LEU A 112 -19.89 9.08 10.09
N GLU A 113 -20.16 8.16 9.18
CA GLU A 113 -21.44 8.03 8.47
C GLU A 113 -22.15 6.75 8.93
N ILE A 114 -23.46 6.83 9.17
CA ILE A 114 -24.29 5.64 9.38
C ILE A 114 -24.97 5.30 8.06
N PHE A 115 -24.72 4.09 7.56
CA PHE A 115 -25.37 3.56 6.38
C PHE A 115 -25.90 2.16 6.65
N GLN A 116 -27.19 1.93 6.41
CA GLN A 116 -27.87 0.65 6.65
C GLN A 116 -27.59 0.07 8.07
N GLY A 117 -27.58 0.94 9.07
CA GLY A 117 -27.36 0.56 10.48
C GLY A 117 -25.91 0.20 10.84
N ARG A 118 -24.94 0.40 9.94
CA ARG A 118 -23.50 0.22 10.21
C ARG A 118 -22.75 1.54 10.10
N GLN A 119 -21.66 1.64 10.85
CA GLN A 119 -20.80 2.82 10.88
C GLN A 119 -19.68 2.72 9.83
N PHE A 120 -19.44 3.81 9.12
CA PHE A 120 -18.43 3.94 8.07
C PHE A 120 -17.68 5.26 8.20
N LYS A 121 -16.52 5.37 7.53
CA LYS A 121 -15.81 6.63 7.28
C LYS A 121 -15.53 6.81 5.80
N SER A 122 -15.51 8.06 5.36
CA SER A 122 -15.15 8.41 3.97
C SER A 122 -13.68 8.08 3.68
N TYR A 123 -13.42 7.53 2.49
CA TYR A 123 -12.08 7.22 2.00
C TYR A 123 -12.00 7.45 0.50
N ARG A 124 -11.01 8.21 0.03
CA ARG A 124 -10.95 8.65 -1.38
C ARG A 124 -9.54 8.68 -1.96
N GLY A 125 -9.47 8.38 -3.25
CA GLY A 125 -8.34 8.60 -4.15
C GLY A 125 -7.83 10.03 -4.08
N MET A 126 -6.52 10.24 -3.98
CA MET A 126 -5.97 11.58 -4.22
C MET A 126 -6.17 12.04 -5.67
N GLY A 127 -6.42 11.10 -6.59
CA GLY A 127 -6.81 11.35 -7.98
C GLY A 127 -8.32 11.40 -8.20
N SER A 128 -9.13 11.40 -7.12
CA SER A 128 -10.58 11.64 -7.23
C SER A 128 -10.89 13.11 -7.49
N ILE A 129 -12.09 13.37 -8.01
CA ILE A 129 -12.52 14.74 -8.32
C ILE A 129 -12.51 15.61 -7.06
N ALA A 130 -13.09 15.15 -5.95
CA ALA A 130 -13.17 15.96 -4.74
C ALA A 130 -11.80 16.17 -4.06
N ALA A 131 -10.83 15.29 -4.28
CA ALA A 131 -9.45 15.51 -3.81
C ALA A 131 -8.73 16.52 -4.71
N MET A 132 -8.81 16.36 -6.03
CA MET A 132 -8.18 17.26 -7.00
C MET A 132 -8.72 18.68 -6.91
N GLN A 133 -10.01 18.86 -6.68
CA GLN A 133 -10.59 20.19 -6.41
C GLN A 133 -10.00 20.87 -5.17
N LYS A 134 -9.45 20.09 -4.22
CA LYS A 134 -8.81 20.58 -2.99
C LYS A 134 -7.27 20.58 -3.06
N GLY A 135 -6.67 20.48 -4.25
CA GLY A 135 -5.26 20.80 -4.45
C GLY A 135 -4.34 19.67 -4.87
N SER A 136 -4.82 18.46 -5.16
CA SER A 136 -3.98 17.34 -5.63
C SER A 136 -3.85 17.22 -7.15
N LYS A 137 -4.19 18.28 -7.91
CA LYS A 137 -4.14 18.27 -9.39
C LYS A 137 -2.72 18.09 -9.94
N ASP A 138 -1.74 18.70 -9.28
CA ASP A 138 -0.33 18.69 -9.66
C ASP A 138 0.24 17.27 -9.66
N ARG A 139 -0.16 16.45 -8.68
CA ARG A 139 0.24 15.04 -8.56
C ARG A 139 -0.15 14.20 -9.79
N TYR A 140 -1.19 14.61 -10.52
CA TYR A 140 -1.69 13.92 -11.72
C TYR A 140 -1.47 14.76 -12.99
N PHE A 141 -0.58 15.76 -12.94
CA PHE A 141 -0.24 16.62 -14.08
C PHE A 141 -1.43 17.34 -14.71
N GLN A 142 -2.47 17.64 -13.92
CA GLN A 142 -3.72 18.27 -14.36
C GLN A 142 -3.91 19.71 -13.84
N THR A 143 -2.83 20.36 -13.40
CA THR A 143 -2.86 21.77 -12.99
C THR A 143 -3.31 22.66 -14.14
N GLY A 144 -4.30 23.53 -13.89
CA GLY A 144 -4.85 24.45 -14.91
C GLY A 144 -5.96 23.86 -15.79
N SER A 145 -6.24 22.57 -15.72
CA SER A 145 -7.33 21.93 -16.48
C SER A 145 -8.71 22.31 -15.93
N LYS A 146 -9.61 22.74 -16.84
CA LYS A 146 -11.02 23.05 -16.52
C LYS A 146 -11.86 21.78 -16.32
N LYS A 147 -11.56 20.71 -17.06
CA LYS A 147 -12.19 19.39 -16.94
C LYS A 147 -11.12 18.38 -16.52
N LEU A 148 -11.42 17.62 -15.46
CA LEU A 148 -10.48 16.66 -14.87
C LEU A 148 -10.77 15.24 -15.37
N VAL A 149 -9.72 14.44 -15.55
CA VAL A 149 -9.78 13.00 -15.82
C VAL A 149 -9.30 12.27 -14.56
N PRO A 150 -10.19 11.78 -13.68
CA PRO A 150 -9.80 11.25 -12.39
C PRO A 150 -9.13 9.87 -12.49
N GLU A 151 -8.05 9.69 -11.74
CA GLU A 151 -7.34 8.42 -11.55
C GLU A 151 -7.55 7.81 -10.16
N GLY A 152 -8.66 8.20 -9.51
CA GLY A 152 -9.11 7.59 -8.27
C GLY A 152 -10.60 7.79 -8.03
N VAL A 153 -11.14 6.97 -7.14
CA VAL A 153 -12.56 6.96 -6.77
C VAL A 153 -12.77 7.47 -5.34
N GLU A 154 -14.02 7.77 -5.01
CA GLU A 154 -14.47 8.12 -3.67
C GLU A 154 -15.34 6.98 -3.15
N GLY A 155 -15.15 6.61 -1.89
CA GLY A 155 -15.90 5.52 -1.28
C GLY A 155 -15.94 5.65 0.24
N ARG A 156 -16.38 4.57 0.88
CA ARG A 156 -16.46 4.46 2.33
C ARG A 156 -15.87 3.13 2.79
N VAL A 157 -15.30 3.13 3.97
CA VAL A 157 -14.76 1.94 4.63
C VAL A 157 -15.45 1.75 5.98
N PRO A 158 -15.66 0.50 6.45
CA PRO A 158 -16.24 0.26 7.77
C PRO A 158 -15.44 0.97 8.87
N PHE A 159 -16.13 1.46 9.91
CA PHE A 159 -15.47 1.97 11.10
C PHE A 159 -14.71 0.85 11.81
N LYS A 160 -13.46 1.11 12.21
CA LYS A 160 -12.53 0.09 12.72
C LYS A 160 -12.12 0.26 14.18
N GLY A 161 -12.72 1.20 14.91
CA GLY A 161 -12.28 1.51 16.26
C GLY A 161 -10.94 2.23 16.29
N ALA A 162 -10.14 1.98 17.32
CA ALA A 162 -8.86 2.67 17.51
C ALA A 162 -7.78 2.15 16.56
N LEU A 163 -6.87 3.03 16.11
CA LEU A 163 -5.74 2.66 15.27
C LEU A 163 -4.86 1.62 15.95
N SER A 164 -4.69 1.71 17.27
CA SER A 164 -3.88 0.77 18.07
C SER A 164 -4.32 -0.68 17.91
N GLU A 165 -5.62 -0.95 17.84
CA GLU A 165 -6.18 -2.30 17.66
C GLU A 165 -5.88 -2.85 16.27
N THR A 166 -6.01 -2.00 15.24
CA THR A 166 -5.65 -2.35 13.86
C THR A 166 -4.15 -2.65 13.76
N VAL A 167 -3.29 -1.79 14.32
CA VAL A 167 -1.84 -1.99 14.32
C VAL A 167 -1.45 -3.26 15.07
N PHE A 168 -2.10 -3.56 16.20
CA PHE A 168 -1.85 -4.78 16.96
C PHE A 168 -2.09 -6.03 16.11
N GLN A 169 -3.21 -6.10 15.38
CA GLN A 169 -3.51 -7.23 14.49
C GLN A 169 -2.52 -7.33 13.31
N LEU A 170 -2.14 -6.20 12.71
CA LEU A 170 -1.15 -6.19 11.63
C LEU A 170 0.22 -6.68 12.09
N MET A 171 0.66 -6.23 13.27
CA MET A 171 1.93 -6.67 13.87
C MET A 171 1.89 -8.14 14.31
N GLY A 172 0.75 -8.62 14.82
CA GLY A 172 0.56 -10.03 15.13
C GLY A 172 0.72 -10.92 13.90
N GLY A 173 0.11 -10.54 12.77
CA GLY A 173 0.28 -11.24 11.50
C GLY A 173 1.71 -11.20 10.97
N LEU A 174 2.39 -10.05 11.07
CA LEU A 174 3.79 -9.92 10.68
C LEU A 174 4.71 -10.84 11.50
N ARG A 175 4.57 -10.83 12.83
CA ARG A 175 5.37 -11.69 13.73
C ARG A 175 5.12 -13.17 13.46
N SER A 176 3.88 -13.55 13.19
CA SER A 176 3.53 -14.92 12.79
C SER A 176 4.22 -15.33 11.49
N GLY A 177 4.14 -14.48 10.45
CA GLY A 177 4.81 -14.72 9.17
C GLY A 177 6.33 -14.84 9.30
N MET A 178 6.96 -13.95 10.08
CA MET A 178 8.38 -14.03 10.41
C MET A 178 8.75 -15.34 11.12
N GLY A 179 7.91 -15.81 12.04
CA GLY A 179 8.06 -17.10 12.72
C GLY A 179 8.07 -18.29 11.74
N TYR A 180 7.11 -18.34 10.81
CA TYR A 180 7.07 -19.38 9.76
C TYR A 180 8.27 -19.33 8.82
N CYS A 181 8.80 -18.13 8.52
CA CYS A 181 9.99 -17.96 7.71
C CYS A 181 11.31 -18.20 8.46
N GLY A 182 11.28 -18.42 9.78
CA GLY A 182 12.49 -18.53 10.61
C GLY A 182 13.34 -17.25 10.60
N ALA A 183 12.69 -16.09 10.48
CA ALA A 183 13.36 -14.79 10.41
C ALA A 183 13.23 -14.03 11.73
N HIS A 184 14.35 -13.76 12.39
CA HIS A 184 14.38 -13.03 13.66
C HIS A 184 14.35 -11.51 13.48
N THR A 185 14.69 -11.03 12.29
CA THR A 185 14.74 -9.60 11.95
C THR A 185 14.16 -9.37 10.55
N LEU A 186 13.80 -8.11 10.23
CA LEU A 186 13.33 -7.76 8.89
C LEU A 186 14.38 -7.99 7.79
N PRO A 187 15.68 -7.68 7.98
CA PRO A 187 16.72 -8.08 7.02
C PRO A 187 16.79 -9.59 6.77
N GLU A 188 16.58 -10.42 7.80
CA GLU A 188 16.49 -11.87 7.61
C GLU A 188 15.24 -12.28 6.82
N LEU A 189 14.11 -11.61 7.05
CA LEU A 189 12.88 -11.88 6.29
C LEU A 189 13.09 -11.64 4.79
N LYS A 190 13.80 -10.57 4.41
CA LYS A 190 14.14 -10.25 3.02
C LYS A 190 15.06 -11.28 2.37
N THR A 191 16.09 -11.72 3.08
CA THR A 191 17.20 -12.50 2.50
C THR A 191 17.01 -14.02 2.61
N LYS A 192 16.26 -14.51 3.61
CA LYS A 192 16.06 -15.95 3.85
C LYS A 192 14.75 -16.48 3.28
N SER A 193 13.73 -15.63 3.11
CA SER A 193 12.42 -16.08 2.66
C SER A 193 12.42 -16.50 1.19
N ARG A 194 11.50 -17.39 0.83
CA ARG A 194 11.30 -17.85 -0.55
C ARG A 194 9.83 -17.86 -0.87
N PHE A 195 9.50 -17.45 -2.10
CA PHE A 195 8.13 -17.48 -2.59
C PHE A 195 7.88 -18.71 -3.45
N VAL A 196 6.64 -19.19 -3.41
CA VAL A 196 6.09 -20.15 -4.37
C VAL A 196 4.94 -19.45 -5.09
N ARG A 197 4.94 -19.51 -6.42
CA ARG A 197 3.85 -18.96 -7.23
C ARG A 197 2.65 -19.89 -7.18
N ILE A 198 1.47 -19.33 -6.97
CA ILE A 198 0.20 -20.08 -6.92
C ILE A 198 -0.71 -19.66 -8.07
N THR A 199 -1.68 -20.52 -8.39
CA THR A 199 -2.76 -20.22 -9.32
C THR A 199 -3.94 -19.56 -8.60
N GLY A 200 -4.98 -19.13 -9.33
CA GLY A 200 -6.22 -18.66 -8.73
C GLY A 200 -6.92 -19.70 -7.86
N ALA A 201 -6.79 -20.99 -8.18
CA ALA A 201 -7.31 -22.07 -7.32
C ALA A 201 -6.55 -22.13 -5.98
N GLY A 202 -5.22 -21.97 -6.00
CA GLY A 202 -4.43 -21.88 -4.77
C GLY A 202 -4.75 -20.65 -3.93
N LEU A 203 -5.13 -19.53 -4.57
CA LEU A 203 -5.62 -18.36 -3.83
C LEU A 203 -6.96 -18.67 -3.14
N LYS A 204 -7.89 -19.34 -3.83
CA LYS A 204 -9.16 -19.78 -3.23
C LYS A 204 -8.92 -20.72 -2.04
N GLU A 205 -8.00 -21.68 -2.19
CA GLU A 205 -7.57 -22.58 -1.11
C GLU A 205 -6.97 -21.84 0.08
N SER A 206 -6.26 -20.73 -0.16
CA SER A 206 -5.60 -19.95 0.91
C SER A 206 -6.58 -19.20 1.81
N HIS A 207 -7.78 -18.89 1.33
CA HIS A 207 -8.84 -18.25 2.11
C HIS A 207 -9.76 -19.30 2.75
N PRO A 208 -10.46 -19.03 3.87
CA PRO A 208 -11.51 -19.91 4.34
C PRO A 208 -12.52 -20.22 3.22
N HIS A 209 -12.72 -21.50 2.93
CA HIS A 209 -13.63 -21.99 1.90
C HIS A 209 -14.47 -23.15 2.45
N ASP A 210 -15.62 -23.40 1.82
CA ASP A 210 -16.56 -24.50 2.14
C ASP A 210 -17.13 -24.47 3.58
N VAL A 211 -17.19 -23.27 4.19
CA VAL A 211 -17.80 -23.02 5.51
C VAL A 211 -18.53 -21.68 5.54
N PHE A 212 -19.51 -21.56 6.45
CA PHE A 212 -20.17 -20.28 6.73
C PHE A 212 -19.52 -19.59 7.94
N ILE A 213 -18.97 -18.39 7.73
CA ILE A 213 -18.42 -17.58 8.81
C ILE A 213 -19.58 -16.99 9.63
N THR A 214 -19.69 -17.38 10.89
CA THR A 214 -20.74 -16.92 11.80
C THR A 214 -20.31 -15.74 12.68
N LYS A 215 -18.99 -15.51 12.80
CA LYS A 215 -18.40 -14.42 13.57
C LYS A 215 -17.15 -13.92 12.86
N GLU A 216 -17.06 -12.61 12.65
CA GLU A 216 -15.88 -12.00 12.04
C GLU A 216 -14.67 -12.03 12.98
N ALA A 217 -13.50 -12.30 12.42
CA ALA A 217 -12.24 -12.21 13.13
C ALA A 217 -11.66 -10.78 12.96
N PRO A 218 -10.97 -10.23 13.97
CA PRO A 218 -10.46 -8.85 13.92
C PRO A 218 -9.38 -8.63 12.86
N ASN A 219 -8.78 -9.70 12.33
CA ASN A 219 -7.74 -9.68 11.29
C ASN A 219 -8.22 -10.26 9.95
N TYR A 220 -9.49 -10.65 9.83
CA TYR A 220 -10.03 -11.23 8.62
C TYR A 220 -11.49 -10.84 8.40
N SER A 221 -11.69 -9.96 7.42
CA SER A 221 -12.99 -9.66 6.84
C SER A 221 -12.93 -9.98 5.35
N PHE A 222 -13.91 -10.76 4.89
CA PHE A 222 -14.08 -11.08 3.48
C PHE A 222 -15.09 -10.10 2.88
N ASP A 223 -14.70 -9.37 1.84
CA ASP A 223 -15.66 -8.65 1.01
C ASP A 223 -16.10 -9.59 -0.12
N PRO A 224 -17.34 -10.09 -0.12
CA PRO A 224 -17.82 -11.00 -1.16
C PRO A 224 -17.87 -10.36 -2.55
N ASN A 225 -17.66 -9.04 -2.68
CA ASN A 225 -17.64 -8.33 -3.95
C ASN A 225 -16.22 -8.17 -4.53
N ASN A 226 -15.18 -8.76 -3.93
CA ASN A 226 -13.78 -8.57 -4.33
C ASN A 226 -13.03 -9.90 -4.48
#